data_AF-A0A946UR92-F1
#
_entry.id   AF-A0A946UR92-F1
#
_cell.length_a   1.000
_cell.length_b   1.000
_cell.length_c   1.000
_cell.angle_alpha   90.00
_cell.angle_beta   90.00
_cell.angle_gamma   90.00
#
_symmetry.space_group_name_H-M   'P 1'
#
loop_
_entity.id
_entity.type
_entity.pdbx_description
1 polymer ?
#
loop_
_entity_poly.entity_id
_entity_poly.type
_entity_poly.pdbx_seq_one_letter_code
_entity_poly.pdbx_strand_id
1 'polypeptide(L)'
;MRVSRTRHPLRCALFTAGLVALAPILVAKNAAANELDPAAATAISSLEAATGGQLDYSISTATGNVDFVRAENGATLALDNATASPADRALSFLNTNGTIFGIAAGTSHSQFDVAEVTEDNIGMTHVRLNQRHEGLEVFAGQLIVHMNDRGITGVNGSYVTNIAAGNTPQVTEDQAADIALSAVKVSTDGVVQDSELLVYPVGLLEGNFEAGRLAWAVRVSGENFEKRVFVDALTGAKLGQISERHESLHRIVYSPDYDPNNPDANVRREEGDPPAIAPPAIDRLYDFAGQVYELFDNGFDRDSYDGLGAIMRSVYLVNDVCPNAYWNSTSTNYCPGFDTDDIVAHEWGHAYTEKTHGLIYSFQSGALNESYSDIFGEIVDLNNDMDNPVGANPLVGTEGDPNNNDDPYPDGQRWIIGEDLVVADQAQNDILTRDMWDPDRLGSPGKVTSSNYACGPSDGGGVHTNSGVPNHAFAMLVDGQTYNGQTVNGIGFNRATHIYYRAMTVYQGPASNFAHHAESLLASCNDLSASGVELNDLFTGQPSNETVRASDCDEVAKAMVAVEMKTPPTQCGYEPMLDPNTPPLCEGADLFYS
;
A
#
# COMPACT_ATOMS: atom_id res chain seq x y z
N MET A 1 -55.01 -72.04 -28.30
CA MET A 1 -54.21 -72.56 -29.43
C MET A 1 -52.74 -72.60 -29.00
N ARG A 2 -52.12 -73.79 -29.02
CA ARG A 2 -50.74 -74.13 -29.49
C ARG A 2 -49.82 -72.92 -29.82
N VAL A 3 -48.53 -72.77 -29.47
CA VAL A 3 -47.36 -73.64 -29.16
C VAL A 3 -46.30 -72.71 -28.50
N SER A 4 -45.76 -72.98 -27.30
CA SER A 4 -44.42 -73.58 -26.97
C SER A 4 -43.16 -72.80 -27.41
N ARG A 5 -42.37 -72.27 -26.44
CA ARG A 5 -41.01 -72.71 -25.96
C ARG A 5 -39.95 -71.71 -26.47
N THR A 6 -38.92 -71.23 -25.77
CA THR A 6 -37.97 -71.76 -24.74
C THR A 6 -37.26 -70.55 -24.06
N ARG A 7 -37.15 -70.44 -22.72
CA ARG A 7 -36.02 -70.86 -21.85
C ARG A 7 -34.66 -70.22 -22.25
N HIS A 8 -33.99 -69.39 -21.43
CA HIS A 8 -33.23 -69.76 -20.20
C HIS A 8 -32.72 -68.51 -19.41
N PRO A 9 -32.15 -68.63 -18.19
CA PRO A 9 -32.66 -67.90 -17.03
C PRO A 9 -31.63 -67.06 -16.23
N LEU A 10 -32.14 -66.41 -15.16
CA LEU A 10 -31.48 -66.16 -13.85
C LEU A 10 -30.39 -65.06 -13.86
N ARG A 11 -30.43 -63.99 -13.04
CA ARG A 11 -30.68 -63.93 -11.59
C ARG A 11 -31.15 -62.55 -11.10
N CYS A 12 -31.98 -62.60 -10.06
CA CYS A 12 -32.59 -61.50 -9.33
C CYS A 12 -31.59 -60.55 -8.67
N ALA A 13 -31.89 -59.26 -8.81
CA ALA A 13 -31.60 -58.24 -7.82
C ALA A 13 -32.59 -58.35 -6.66
N LEU A 14 -32.15 -58.07 -5.43
CA LEU A 14 -33.01 -57.42 -4.45
C LEU A 14 -32.19 -56.73 -3.38
N PHE A 15 -32.49 -55.44 -3.28
CA PHE A 15 -32.08 -54.44 -2.33
C PHE A 15 -32.14 -54.91 -0.88
N THR A 16 -31.12 -54.53 -0.11
CA THR A 16 -31.21 -54.42 1.35
C THR A 16 -30.88 -53.00 1.75
N ALA A 17 -31.78 -52.41 2.55
CA ALA A 17 -31.62 -51.13 3.19
C ALA A 17 -30.54 -51.23 4.28
N GLY A 18 -29.57 -50.30 4.26
CA GLY A 18 -28.53 -50.16 5.28
C GLY A 18 -28.72 -48.86 6.05
N LEU A 19 -28.81 -48.97 7.37
CA LEU A 19 -28.77 -47.87 8.34
C LEU A 19 -27.57 -46.95 8.07
N VAL A 20 -27.83 -45.64 8.04
CA VAL A 20 -26.80 -44.59 8.10
C VAL A 20 -26.35 -44.46 9.54
N ALA A 21 -25.16 -44.95 9.85
CA ALA A 21 -24.41 -44.54 11.03
C ALA A 21 -23.62 -43.28 10.65
N LEU A 22 -23.89 -42.15 11.31
CA LEU A 22 -23.02 -40.97 11.26
C LEU A 22 -21.68 -41.36 11.93
N ALA A 23 -20.64 -41.56 11.13
CA ALA A 23 -19.27 -41.50 11.58
C ALA A 23 -18.87 -40.02 11.69
N PRO A 24 -18.12 -39.60 12.72
CA PRO A 24 -17.57 -38.25 12.76
C PRO A 24 -16.63 -38.08 11.57
N ILE A 25 -16.84 -37.00 10.82
CA ILE A 25 -15.97 -36.58 9.73
C ILE A 25 -14.63 -36.22 10.37
N LEU A 26 -13.66 -37.12 10.29
CA LEU A 26 -12.26 -36.77 10.48
C LEU A 26 -11.92 -35.86 9.30
N VAL A 27 -11.82 -34.56 9.56
CA VAL A 27 -11.28 -33.61 8.60
C VAL A 27 -9.85 -34.04 8.30
N ALA A 28 -9.59 -34.41 7.06
CA ALA A 28 -8.24 -34.64 6.58
C ALA A 28 -7.49 -33.30 6.68
N LYS A 29 -6.54 -33.19 7.63
CA LYS A 29 -5.53 -32.13 7.66
C LYS A 29 -4.72 -32.28 6.36
N ASN A 30 -4.91 -31.34 5.43
CA ASN A 30 -4.31 -31.37 4.10
C ASN A 30 -2.78 -31.24 4.19
N ALA A 31 -2.13 -31.97 3.30
CA ALA A 31 -0.70 -32.16 3.20
C ALA A 31 0.03 -30.94 2.64
N ALA A 32 0.99 -30.45 3.40
CA ALA A 32 2.25 -29.88 2.92
C ALA A 32 3.32 -30.19 3.98
N ALA A 33 3.57 -31.47 4.25
CA ALA A 33 4.61 -31.90 5.17
C ALA A 33 5.90 -32.14 4.37
N ASN A 34 6.90 -31.29 4.57
CA ASN A 34 8.23 -31.86 4.76
C ASN A 34 8.07 -32.83 5.94
N GLU A 35 8.38 -34.11 5.76
CA GLU A 35 8.36 -35.05 6.89
C GLU A 35 9.28 -34.46 7.97
N LEU A 36 8.73 -34.20 9.16
CA LEU A 36 9.49 -33.75 10.32
C LEU A 36 10.74 -34.61 10.46
N ASP A 37 11.85 -34.01 10.90
CA ASP A 37 13.03 -34.79 11.26
C ASP A 37 12.63 -35.96 12.18
N PRO A 38 13.19 -37.18 12.00
CA PRO A 38 12.79 -38.34 12.80
C PRO A 38 12.84 -38.13 14.31
N ALA A 39 13.75 -37.29 14.82
CA ALA A 39 13.80 -36.95 16.24
C ALA A 39 12.64 -36.02 16.64
N ALA A 40 12.26 -35.08 15.78
CA ALA A 40 11.09 -34.23 15.97
C ALA A 40 9.79 -35.06 15.94
N ALA A 41 9.65 -36.00 14.99
CA ALA A 41 8.50 -36.90 14.92
C ALA A 41 8.36 -37.78 16.18
N THR A 42 9.50 -38.25 16.72
CA THR A 42 9.53 -39.03 17.98
C THR A 42 9.11 -38.19 19.18
N ALA A 43 9.56 -36.94 19.25
CA ALA A 43 9.20 -36.02 20.32
C ALA A 43 7.72 -35.63 20.25
N ILE A 44 7.16 -35.35 19.07
CA ILE A 44 5.72 -35.13 18.87
C ILE A 44 4.90 -36.35 19.33
N SER A 45 5.31 -37.56 18.94
CA SER A 45 4.63 -38.79 19.38
C SER A 45 4.64 -38.95 20.91
N SER A 46 5.71 -38.51 21.56
CA SER A 46 5.84 -38.54 23.03
C SER A 46 4.92 -37.51 23.70
N LEU A 47 4.83 -36.30 23.14
CA LEU A 47 3.91 -35.26 23.61
C LEU A 47 2.44 -35.68 23.40
N GLU A 48 2.11 -36.29 22.26
CA GLU A 48 0.76 -36.77 21.96
C GLU A 48 0.35 -37.89 22.93
N ALA A 49 1.28 -38.78 23.28
CA ALA A 49 1.05 -39.77 24.35
C ALA A 49 0.87 -39.10 25.72
N ALA A 50 1.66 -38.08 26.05
CA ALA A 50 1.59 -37.36 27.33
C ALA A 50 0.27 -36.59 27.49
N THR A 51 -0.31 -36.08 26.40
CA THR A 51 -1.61 -35.39 26.44
C THR A 51 -2.80 -36.34 26.25
N GLY A 52 -2.58 -37.64 26.08
CA GLY A 52 -3.66 -38.60 25.82
C GLY A 52 -4.35 -38.39 24.46
N GLY A 53 -3.59 -37.93 23.46
CA GLY A 53 -4.07 -37.62 22.11
C GLY A 53 -4.64 -36.20 21.95
N GLN A 54 -4.49 -35.34 22.95
CA GLN A 54 -5.00 -33.96 22.96
C GLN A 54 -3.88 -32.95 22.66
N LEU A 55 -3.31 -33.06 21.46
CA LEU A 55 -2.20 -32.24 21.00
C LEU A 55 -2.58 -31.53 19.71
N ASP A 56 -2.44 -30.20 19.69
CA ASP A 56 -2.49 -29.41 18.47
C ASP A 56 -1.13 -28.78 18.19
N TYR A 57 -0.72 -28.76 16.92
CA TYR A 57 0.56 -28.20 16.50
C TYR A 57 0.51 -27.76 15.04
N SER A 58 1.35 -26.79 14.69
CA SER A 58 1.63 -26.37 13.32
C SER A 58 3.13 -26.49 13.02
N ILE A 59 3.43 -26.60 11.73
CA ILE A 59 4.79 -26.62 11.20
C ILE A 59 4.93 -25.37 10.35
N SER A 60 5.99 -24.61 10.60
CA SER A 60 6.33 -23.44 9.80
C SER A 60 6.67 -23.88 8.38
N THR A 61 5.98 -23.30 7.39
CA THR A 61 6.31 -23.52 5.98
C THR A 61 7.68 -22.95 5.62
N ALA A 62 8.15 -21.95 6.36
CA ALA A 62 9.45 -21.31 6.15
C ALA A 62 10.60 -22.20 6.64
N THR A 63 10.50 -22.78 7.85
CA THR A 63 11.62 -23.51 8.47
C THR A 63 11.49 -25.03 8.42
N GLY A 64 10.29 -25.57 8.19
CA GLY A 64 10.01 -27.00 8.26
C GLY A 64 9.98 -27.56 9.69
N ASN A 65 10.14 -26.73 10.72
CA ASN A 65 10.06 -27.11 12.13
C ASN A 65 8.71 -26.73 12.73
N VAL A 66 8.39 -27.29 13.89
CA VAL A 66 7.21 -26.88 14.67
C VAL A 66 7.38 -25.43 15.11
N ASP A 67 6.36 -24.60 14.92
CA ASP A 67 6.31 -23.18 15.34
C ASP A 67 5.20 -22.90 16.36
N PHE A 68 4.31 -23.87 16.56
CA PHE A 68 3.28 -23.86 17.58
C PHE A 68 2.99 -25.29 18.03
N VAL A 69 2.90 -25.50 19.34
CA VAL A 69 2.40 -26.74 19.94
C VAL A 69 1.62 -26.42 21.21
N ARG A 70 0.48 -27.06 21.40
CA ARG A 70 -0.41 -26.81 22.54
C ARG A 70 -1.13 -28.09 22.96
N ALA A 71 -1.29 -28.26 24.28
CA ALA A 71 -2.18 -29.26 24.86
C ALA A 71 -3.62 -28.75 24.88
N GLU A 72 -4.57 -29.56 24.42
CA GLU A 72 -6.00 -29.21 24.37
C GLU A 72 -6.76 -29.64 25.62
N ASN A 73 -8.00 -29.16 25.78
CA ASN A 73 -8.97 -29.60 26.80
C ASN A 73 -8.43 -29.60 28.25
N GLY A 74 -7.48 -28.71 28.54
CA GLY A 74 -6.85 -28.59 29.84
C GLY A 74 -5.77 -29.65 30.11
N ALA A 75 -5.32 -30.44 29.15
CA ALA A 75 -4.12 -31.25 29.29
C ALA A 75 -2.85 -30.37 29.45
N THR A 76 -1.72 -31.00 29.77
CA THR A 76 -0.40 -30.35 29.83
C THR A 76 0.59 -31.12 28.97
N LEU A 77 1.51 -30.42 28.31
CA LEU A 77 2.58 -31.01 27.51
C LEU A 77 3.61 -31.73 28.38
N ALA A 78 3.79 -31.27 29.62
CA ALA A 78 4.61 -31.92 30.63
C ALA A 78 4.12 -31.57 32.04
N LEU A 79 4.14 -32.56 32.94
CA LEU A 79 4.11 -32.34 34.38
C LEU A 79 5.48 -31.83 34.79
N ASP A 80 5.56 -30.59 35.25
CA ASP A 80 6.82 -29.93 35.58
C ASP A 80 7.06 -29.84 37.08
N ASN A 81 8.30 -29.49 37.44
CA ASN A 81 8.62 -29.22 38.83
C ASN A 81 8.06 -27.86 39.24
N ALA A 82 6.84 -27.85 39.77
CA ALA A 82 6.18 -26.63 40.24
C ALA A 82 6.96 -25.86 41.34
N THR A 83 8.02 -26.45 41.92
CA THR A 83 8.90 -25.75 42.88
C THR A 83 10.05 -24.97 42.23
N ALA A 84 10.31 -25.18 40.95
CA ALA A 84 11.30 -24.43 40.17
C ALA A 84 10.71 -23.12 39.63
N SER A 85 11.57 -22.17 39.26
CA SER A 85 11.11 -20.92 38.65
C SER A 85 10.44 -21.17 37.29
N PRO A 86 9.52 -20.31 36.82
CA PRO A 86 8.93 -20.44 35.48
C PRO A 86 9.97 -20.52 34.37
N ALA A 87 11.06 -19.75 34.49
CA ALA A 87 12.17 -19.77 33.54
C ALA A 87 12.87 -21.14 33.50
N ASP A 88 13.20 -21.72 34.67
CA ASP A 88 13.84 -23.04 34.74
C ASP A 88 12.91 -24.14 34.20
N ARG A 89 11.61 -24.03 34.46
CA ARG A 89 10.58 -24.95 33.92
C ARG A 89 10.55 -24.88 32.39
N ALA A 90 10.54 -23.67 31.81
CA ALA A 90 10.55 -23.46 30.37
C ALA A 90 11.83 -24.02 29.71
N LEU A 91 13.01 -23.69 30.24
CA LEU A 91 14.28 -24.16 29.70
C LEU A 91 14.45 -25.68 29.84
N SER A 92 13.99 -26.27 30.95
CA SER A 92 13.98 -27.72 31.14
C SER A 92 13.04 -28.45 30.16
N PHE A 93 11.88 -27.85 29.87
CA PHE A 93 10.96 -28.36 28.86
C PHE A 93 11.62 -28.38 27.47
N LEU A 94 12.21 -27.25 27.05
CA LEU A 94 12.91 -27.16 25.78
C LEU A 94 14.16 -28.03 25.73
N ASN A 95 14.83 -28.28 26.86
CA ASN A 95 15.96 -29.21 26.90
C ASN A 95 15.56 -30.65 26.53
N THR A 96 14.33 -31.02 26.88
CA THR A 96 13.78 -32.38 26.69
C THR A 96 13.08 -32.51 25.34
N ASN A 97 12.29 -31.51 24.95
CA ASN A 97 11.39 -31.57 23.80
C ASN A 97 11.79 -30.63 22.66
N GLY A 98 12.90 -29.90 22.78
CA GLY A 98 13.29 -28.83 21.86
C GLY A 98 13.56 -29.27 20.42
N THR A 99 13.80 -30.57 20.20
CA THR A 99 14.05 -31.11 18.86
C THR A 99 12.89 -30.87 17.89
N ILE A 100 11.65 -30.71 18.38
CA ILE A 100 10.50 -30.37 17.53
C ILE A 100 10.64 -28.97 16.89
N PHE A 101 11.35 -28.06 17.55
CA PHE A 101 11.66 -26.72 17.06
C PHE A 101 13.01 -26.67 16.32
N GLY A 102 13.68 -27.82 16.14
CA GLY A 102 15.02 -27.89 15.55
C GLY A 102 16.16 -27.58 16.53
N ILE A 103 15.89 -27.51 17.84
CA ILE A 103 16.89 -27.31 18.88
C ILE A 103 17.66 -28.62 19.07
N ALA A 104 19.00 -28.55 19.07
CA ALA A 104 19.81 -29.73 19.36
C ALA A 104 19.55 -30.23 20.80
N ALA A 105 19.49 -31.55 20.97
CA ALA A 105 19.21 -32.14 22.28
C ALA A 105 20.29 -31.74 23.31
N GLY A 106 19.87 -31.25 24.47
CA GLY A 106 20.77 -30.93 25.58
C GLY A 106 21.42 -29.54 25.54
N THR A 107 21.06 -28.66 24.60
CA THR A 107 21.73 -27.36 24.41
C THR A 107 20.87 -26.14 24.75
N SER A 108 19.64 -26.32 25.24
CA SER A 108 18.67 -25.22 25.40
C SER A 108 19.16 -24.12 26.35
N HIS A 109 19.81 -24.48 27.46
CA HIS A 109 20.29 -23.52 28.46
C HIS A 109 21.41 -22.62 27.94
N SER A 110 22.13 -23.03 26.88
CA SER A 110 23.18 -22.22 26.25
C SER A 110 22.70 -21.48 25.00
N GLN A 111 21.44 -21.67 24.61
CA GLN A 111 20.88 -21.17 23.35
C GLN A 111 19.80 -20.12 23.54
N PHE A 112 19.47 -19.76 24.78
CA PHE A 112 18.45 -18.76 25.06
C PHE A 112 18.85 -17.85 26.23
N ASP A 113 18.50 -16.57 26.10
CA ASP A 113 18.35 -15.65 27.21
C ASP A 113 16.87 -15.54 27.60
N VAL A 114 16.59 -15.45 28.90
CA VAL A 114 15.23 -15.18 29.39
C VAL A 114 14.96 -13.70 29.25
N ALA A 115 14.16 -13.32 28.26
CA ALA A 115 13.83 -11.93 27.97
C ALA A 115 12.77 -11.40 28.95
N GLU A 116 11.72 -12.20 29.20
CA GLU A 116 10.59 -11.76 30.01
C GLU A 116 9.88 -12.96 30.65
N VAL A 117 9.39 -12.77 31.88
CA VAL A 117 8.46 -13.67 32.56
C VAL A 117 7.25 -12.86 33.03
N THR A 118 6.08 -13.14 32.47
CA THR A 118 4.82 -12.43 32.78
C THR A 118 3.74 -13.40 33.22
N GLU A 119 2.90 -12.96 34.16
CA GLU A 119 1.68 -13.66 34.54
C GLU A 119 0.48 -12.83 34.07
N ASP A 120 -0.46 -13.46 33.38
CA ASP A 120 -1.66 -12.80 32.87
C ASP A 120 -2.79 -12.76 33.92
N ASN A 121 -3.87 -12.07 33.58
CA ASN A 121 -5.01 -11.87 34.48
C ASN A 121 -5.87 -13.13 34.68
N ILE A 122 -5.61 -14.23 33.96
CA ILE A 122 -6.25 -15.53 34.14
C ILE A 122 -5.34 -16.56 34.83
N GLY A 123 -4.16 -16.14 35.28
CA GLY A 123 -3.21 -16.95 36.04
C GLY A 123 -2.30 -17.85 35.18
N MET A 124 -2.16 -17.55 33.89
CA MET A 124 -1.17 -18.19 33.03
C MET A 124 0.15 -17.45 33.12
N THR A 125 1.26 -18.21 33.13
CA THR A 125 2.61 -17.65 33.04
C THR A 125 3.19 -17.84 31.65
N HIS A 126 3.82 -16.79 31.13
CA HIS A 126 4.46 -16.72 29.82
C HIS A 126 5.95 -16.44 30.01
N VAL A 127 6.81 -17.26 29.40
CA VAL A 127 8.27 -17.08 29.44
C VAL A 127 8.75 -16.84 28.01
N ARG A 128 9.21 -15.62 27.72
CA ARG A 128 9.81 -15.26 26.43
C ARG A 128 11.31 -15.53 26.45
N LEU A 129 11.80 -16.24 25.45
CA LEU A 129 13.18 -16.71 25.34
C LEU A 129 13.76 -16.24 24.02
N ASN A 130 14.76 -15.36 24.06
CA ASN A 130 15.46 -14.87 22.87
C ASN A 130 16.61 -15.83 22.53
N GLN A 131 16.67 -16.28 21.29
CA GLN A 131 17.67 -17.22 20.81
C GLN A 131 19.07 -16.57 20.74
N ARG A 132 20.08 -17.33 21.15
CA ARG A 132 21.50 -16.99 21.00
C ARG A 132 22.23 -18.01 20.14
N HIS A 133 23.20 -17.54 19.36
CA HIS A 133 24.13 -18.38 18.61
C HIS A 133 25.56 -17.85 18.78
N GLU A 134 26.46 -18.67 19.34
CA GLU A 134 27.85 -18.28 19.63
C GLU A 134 28.00 -16.94 20.39
N GLY A 135 27.04 -16.66 21.29
CA GLY A 135 26.99 -15.44 22.09
C GLY A 135 26.30 -14.25 21.42
N LEU A 136 25.89 -14.37 20.15
CA LEU A 136 25.19 -13.34 19.39
C LEU A 136 23.67 -13.51 19.47
N GLU A 137 22.94 -12.41 19.38
CA GLU A 137 21.50 -12.44 19.16
C GLU A 137 21.16 -13.10 17.81
N VAL A 138 20.07 -13.85 17.77
CA VAL A 138 19.43 -14.25 16.52
C VAL A 138 18.20 -13.38 16.32
N PHE A 139 18.24 -12.50 15.33
CA PHE A 139 17.14 -11.57 15.04
C PHE A 139 15.85 -12.34 14.79
N ALA A 140 14.75 -11.92 15.43
CA ALA A 140 13.43 -12.57 15.41
C ALA A 140 13.39 -14.05 15.88
N GLY A 141 14.50 -14.61 16.37
CA GLY A 141 14.55 -15.93 16.98
C GLY A 141 14.02 -15.86 18.42
N GLN A 142 12.73 -16.11 18.63
CA GLN A 142 12.11 -16.12 19.95
C GLN A 142 11.15 -17.29 20.11
N LEU A 143 11.20 -17.96 21.26
CA LEU A 143 10.16 -18.89 21.70
C LEU A 143 9.46 -18.35 22.94
N ILE A 144 8.16 -18.59 23.03
CA ILE A 144 7.33 -18.29 24.20
C ILE A 144 6.82 -19.60 24.77
N VAL A 145 7.10 -19.86 26.04
CA VAL A 145 6.59 -21.03 26.76
C VAL A 145 5.45 -20.60 27.67
N HIS A 146 4.30 -21.26 27.52
CA HIS A 146 3.07 -21.01 28.26
C HIS A 146 2.84 -22.09 29.31
N MET A 147 2.47 -21.70 30.52
CA MET A 147 2.17 -22.64 31.60
C MET A 147 1.07 -22.14 32.54
N ASN A 148 0.45 -23.06 33.25
CA ASN A 148 -0.45 -22.78 34.37
C ASN A 148 0.04 -23.48 35.65
N ASP A 149 -0.82 -23.50 36.66
CA ASP A 149 -0.63 -24.17 37.94
C ASP A 149 -0.39 -25.70 37.83
N ARG A 150 -0.82 -26.32 36.73
CA ARG A 150 -0.70 -27.77 36.48
C ARG A 150 0.50 -28.15 35.63
N GLY A 151 1.05 -27.24 34.83
CA GLY A 151 2.24 -27.49 34.01
C GLY A 151 2.31 -26.67 32.72
N ILE A 152 3.21 -27.07 31.82
CA ILE A 152 3.38 -26.44 30.50
C ILE A 152 2.16 -26.76 29.62
N THR A 153 1.55 -25.73 29.05
CA THR A 153 0.35 -25.86 28.20
C THR A 153 0.62 -25.68 26.72
N GLY A 154 1.67 -24.94 26.36
CA GLY A 154 1.99 -24.68 24.97
C GLY A 154 3.31 -23.96 24.77
N VAL A 155 3.81 -23.98 23.54
CA VAL A 155 4.98 -23.22 23.10
C VAL A 155 4.71 -22.69 21.69
N ASN A 156 5.06 -21.44 21.42
CA ASN A 156 5.03 -20.89 20.07
C ASN A 156 6.21 -19.97 19.78
N GLY A 157 6.48 -19.73 18.50
CA GLY A 157 7.50 -18.78 18.04
C GLY A 157 8.40 -19.38 16.97
N SER A 158 9.60 -18.81 16.81
CA SER A 158 10.54 -19.18 15.76
C SER A 158 11.92 -19.51 16.33
N TYR A 159 12.53 -20.58 15.83
CA TYR A 159 13.90 -20.97 16.15
C TYR A 159 14.70 -21.23 14.87
N VAL A 160 15.86 -20.59 14.74
CA VAL A 160 16.69 -20.61 13.53
C VAL A 160 17.78 -21.67 13.65
N THR A 161 17.84 -22.62 12.72
CA THR A 161 18.77 -23.78 12.78
C THR A 161 19.93 -23.71 11.78
N ASN A 162 19.68 -23.25 10.55
CA ASN A 162 20.65 -23.20 9.45
C ASN A 162 21.56 -21.95 9.56
N ILE A 163 22.32 -21.85 10.65
CA ILE A 163 23.23 -20.73 10.92
C ILE A 163 24.66 -21.15 10.60
N ALA A 164 25.37 -20.35 9.80
CA ALA A 164 26.78 -20.59 9.52
C ALA A 164 27.65 -20.40 10.77
N ALA A 165 28.65 -21.28 10.96
CA ALA A 165 29.55 -21.22 12.13
C ALA A 165 30.53 -20.04 12.05
N GLY A 166 30.85 -19.46 13.20
CA GLY A 166 31.81 -18.38 13.36
C GLY A 166 31.17 -17.00 13.57
N ASN A 167 31.75 -16.25 14.51
CA ASN A 167 31.28 -14.91 14.93
C ASN A 167 32.31 -13.79 14.66
N THR A 168 33.30 -14.03 13.79
CA THR A 168 34.35 -13.06 13.47
C THR A 168 34.04 -12.33 12.15
N PRO A 169 33.66 -11.04 12.18
CA PRO A 169 33.33 -10.29 10.97
C PRO A 169 34.59 -9.98 10.14
N GLN A 170 34.46 -9.98 8.81
CA GLN A 170 35.50 -9.49 7.87
C GLN A 170 35.24 -8.05 7.44
N VAL A 171 33.96 -7.64 7.43
CA VAL A 171 33.53 -6.25 7.29
C VAL A 171 33.55 -5.62 8.67
N THR A 172 34.34 -4.56 8.84
CA THR A 172 34.40 -3.80 10.10
C THR A 172 33.08 -3.07 10.35
N GLU A 173 32.82 -2.71 11.60
CA GLU A 173 31.64 -1.91 12.00
C GLU A 173 31.56 -0.60 11.18
N ASP A 174 32.68 0.14 11.06
CA ASP A 174 32.75 1.37 10.27
C ASP A 174 32.39 1.14 8.78
N GLN A 175 32.89 0.06 8.18
CA GLN A 175 32.54 -0.29 6.79
C GLN A 175 31.06 -0.63 6.64
N ALA A 176 30.48 -1.34 7.61
CA ALA A 176 29.05 -1.66 7.61
C ALA A 176 28.20 -0.39 7.79
N ALA A 177 28.63 0.53 8.64
CA ALA A 177 28.03 1.85 8.84
C ALA A 177 28.03 2.66 7.53
N ASP A 178 29.16 2.72 6.82
CA ASP A 178 29.25 3.40 5.51
C ASP A 178 28.35 2.76 4.45
N ILE A 179 28.28 1.42 4.42
CA ILE A 179 27.41 0.66 3.50
C ILE A 179 25.94 0.93 3.82
N ALA A 180 25.56 0.86 5.09
CA ALA A 180 24.18 1.12 5.54
C ALA A 180 23.77 2.56 5.23
N LEU A 181 24.62 3.53 5.53
CA LEU A 181 24.38 4.94 5.23
C LEU A 181 24.21 5.17 3.72
N SER A 182 25.05 4.55 2.89
CA SER A 182 24.93 4.61 1.43
C SER A 182 23.68 3.90 0.89
N ALA A 183 23.17 2.91 1.60
CA ALA A 183 21.99 2.14 1.22
C ALA A 183 20.67 2.90 1.44
N VAL A 184 20.63 3.86 2.38
CA VAL A 184 19.44 4.62 2.77
C VAL A 184 19.30 5.91 1.92
N LYS A 185 19.37 5.78 0.58
CA LYS A 185 19.45 6.89 -0.40
C LYS A 185 18.28 7.90 -0.40
N VAL A 186 18.17 8.73 0.63
CA VAL A 186 17.05 9.67 0.79
C VAL A 186 17.52 11.10 1.04
N SER A 187 18.71 11.34 1.62
CA SER A 187 19.13 12.70 1.95
C SER A 187 20.59 12.75 2.41
N THR A 188 21.22 13.93 2.34
CA THR A 188 22.56 14.20 2.89
C THR A 188 22.60 14.29 4.43
N ASP A 189 21.48 14.07 5.11
CA ASP A 189 21.31 14.22 6.57
C ASP A 189 21.33 12.90 7.36
N GLY A 190 21.41 11.74 6.70
CA GLY A 190 21.41 10.45 7.37
C GLY A 190 22.59 10.31 8.34
N VAL A 191 22.32 9.80 9.54
CA VAL A 191 23.31 9.55 10.59
C VAL A 191 23.13 8.13 11.11
N VAL A 192 24.24 7.41 11.23
CA VAL A 192 24.28 6.12 11.90
C VAL A 192 24.12 6.34 13.40
N GLN A 193 23.07 5.75 13.98
CA GLN A 193 22.77 5.84 15.41
C GLN A 193 23.53 4.78 16.20
N ASP A 194 23.45 3.53 15.75
CA ASP A 194 24.18 2.41 16.30
C ASP A 194 24.35 1.28 15.28
N SER A 195 25.24 0.35 15.62
CA SER A 195 25.44 -0.91 14.92
C SER A 195 25.50 -2.05 15.94
N GLU A 196 24.89 -3.18 15.62
CA GLU A 196 24.97 -4.40 16.43
C GLU A 196 25.37 -5.59 15.54
N LEU A 197 26.30 -6.43 16.02
CA LEU A 197 26.63 -7.69 15.36
C LEU A 197 25.67 -8.78 15.84
N LEU A 198 24.92 -9.37 14.91
CA LEU A 198 23.92 -10.40 15.19
C LEU A 198 23.86 -11.47 14.09
N VAL A 199 23.00 -12.47 14.28
CA VAL A 199 22.62 -13.41 13.22
C VAL A 199 21.29 -12.97 12.62
N TYR A 200 21.29 -12.64 11.33
CA TYR A 200 20.10 -12.28 10.56
C TYR A 200 19.58 -13.49 9.76
N PRO A 201 18.32 -13.94 9.99
CA PRO A 201 17.72 -15.05 9.26
C PRO A 201 17.14 -14.56 7.92
N VAL A 202 17.91 -14.70 6.85
CA VAL A 202 17.51 -14.25 5.50
C VAL A 202 16.25 -15.00 5.04
N GLY A 203 15.23 -14.26 4.60
CA GLY A 203 13.98 -14.81 4.07
C GLY A 203 12.93 -15.19 5.13
N LEU A 204 13.23 -15.06 6.43
CA LEU A 204 12.32 -15.50 7.49
C LEU A 204 11.04 -14.64 7.56
N LEU A 205 11.17 -13.31 7.44
CA LEU A 205 10.01 -12.40 7.49
C LEU A 205 9.13 -12.53 6.24
N GLU A 206 9.73 -12.93 5.12
CA GLU A 206 9.09 -13.15 3.83
C GLU A 206 8.48 -14.57 3.69
N GLY A 207 8.54 -15.39 4.75
CA GLY A 207 8.00 -16.75 4.77
C GLY A 207 8.81 -17.79 3.98
N ASN A 208 10.00 -17.44 3.50
CA ASN A 208 10.88 -18.28 2.68
C ASN A 208 12.31 -18.31 3.26
N PHE A 209 12.48 -18.89 4.45
CA PHE A 209 13.76 -18.91 5.16
C PHE A 209 14.86 -19.66 4.37
N GLU A 210 16.00 -18.99 4.17
CA GLU A 210 17.16 -19.56 3.47
C GLU A 210 18.24 -20.04 4.45
N ALA A 211 18.81 -19.10 5.22
CA ALA A 211 19.90 -19.33 6.15
C ALA A 211 20.05 -18.16 7.14
N GLY A 212 20.60 -18.45 8.32
CA GLY A 212 21.10 -17.44 9.25
C GLY A 212 22.51 -17.00 8.87
N ARG A 213 22.71 -15.69 8.68
CA ARG A 213 24.01 -15.10 8.35
C ARG A 213 24.49 -14.15 9.43
N LEU A 214 25.80 -14.13 9.66
CA LEU A 214 26.44 -13.12 10.50
C LEU A 214 26.29 -11.74 9.83
N ALA A 215 25.69 -10.79 10.52
CA ALA A 215 25.32 -9.51 9.97
C ALA A 215 25.52 -8.37 10.97
N TRP A 216 25.87 -7.20 10.45
CA TRP A 216 25.71 -5.93 11.16
C TRP A 216 24.29 -5.43 10.96
N ALA A 217 23.53 -5.24 12.04
CA ALA A 217 22.29 -4.51 12.04
C ALA A 217 22.59 -3.05 12.38
N VAL A 218 22.52 -2.18 11.38
CA VAL A 218 22.89 -0.77 11.49
C VAL A 218 21.63 0.07 11.47
N ARG A 219 21.41 0.86 12.52
CA ARG A 219 20.29 1.80 12.59
C ARG A 219 20.73 3.15 12.04
N VAL A 220 20.07 3.60 10.99
CA VAL A 220 20.31 4.89 10.34
C VAL A 220 19.06 5.73 10.50
N SER A 221 19.21 6.93 11.03
CA SER A 221 18.12 7.90 11.11
C SER A 221 18.49 9.21 10.42
N GLY A 222 17.48 9.86 9.86
CA GLY A 222 17.54 11.25 9.42
C GLY A 222 16.41 12.02 10.08
N GLU A 223 16.19 13.26 9.63
CA GLU A 223 15.12 14.11 10.16
C GLU A 223 13.75 13.42 10.08
N ASN A 224 13.49 12.70 8.99
CA ASN A 224 12.16 12.14 8.68
C ASN A 224 12.10 10.61 8.56
N PHE A 225 13.21 9.89 8.78
CA PHE A 225 13.23 8.43 8.66
C PHE A 225 14.04 7.77 9.77
N GLU A 226 13.69 6.52 10.07
CA GLU A 226 14.53 5.61 10.86
C GLU A 226 14.44 4.22 10.23
N LYS A 227 15.57 3.71 9.75
CA LYS A 227 15.66 2.40 9.10
C LYS A 227 16.75 1.57 9.77
N ARG A 228 16.54 0.26 9.89
CA ARG A 228 17.57 -0.71 10.26
C ARG A 228 17.98 -1.48 9.01
N VAL A 229 19.26 -1.38 8.66
CA VAL A 229 19.86 -2.07 7.50
C VAL A 229 20.69 -3.25 7.99
N PHE A 230 20.49 -4.43 7.40
CA PHE A 230 21.28 -5.61 7.71
C PHE A 230 22.37 -5.79 6.64
N VAL A 231 23.63 -5.72 7.05
CA VAL A 231 24.81 -5.85 6.18
C VAL A 231 25.55 -7.13 6.50
N ASP A 232 25.78 -7.98 5.50
CA ASP A 232 26.53 -9.23 5.65
C ASP A 232 27.95 -8.95 6.16
N ALA A 233 28.26 -9.51 7.32
CA ALA A 233 29.50 -9.19 8.03
C ALA A 233 30.74 -9.83 7.40
N LEU A 234 30.60 -10.67 6.38
CA LEU A 234 31.71 -11.31 5.66
C LEU A 234 31.95 -10.66 4.30
N THR A 235 30.90 -10.23 3.62
CA THR A 235 30.93 -9.78 2.22
C THR A 235 30.60 -8.31 2.02
N GLY A 236 29.85 -7.69 2.94
CA GLY A 236 29.37 -6.32 2.82
C GLY A 236 28.08 -6.19 1.99
N ALA A 237 27.45 -7.30 1.60
CA ALA A 237 26.18 -7.27 0.88
C ALA A 237 25.04 -6.82 1.80
N LYS A 238 24.09 -6.03 1.28
CA LYS A 238 22.83 -5.75 1.98
C LYS A 238 21.98 -7.01 1.99
N LEU A 239 21.71 -7.54 3.18
CA LEU A 239 20.87 -8.73 3.39
C LEU A 239 19.39 -8.39 3.53
N GLY A 240 19.08 -7.19 4.00
CA GLY A 240 17.71 -6.73 4.24
C GLY A 240 17.67 -5.32 4.80
N GLN A 241 16.46 -4.76 4.91
CA GLN A 241 16.21 -3.48 5.56
C GLN A 241 14.78 -3.46 6.09
N ILE A 242 14.59 -2.91 7.28
CA ILE A 242 13.27 -2.67 7.87
C ILE A 242 13.14 -1.21 8.29
N SER A 243 11.91 -0.70 8.28
CA SER A 243 11.59 0.58 8.91
C SER A 243 11.49 0.37 10.41
N GLU A 244 12.19 1.20 11.18
CA GLU A 244 12.05 1.21 12.65
C GLU A 244 10.98 2.21 13.09
N ARG A 245 10.58 3.13 12.19
CA ARG A 245 9.27 3.78 12.29
C ARG A 245 8.20 2.81 11.83
N HIS A 246 7.25 2.51 12.71
CA HIS A 246 6.15 1.57 12.50
C HIS A 246 5.15 2.00 11.40
N GLU A 247 5.31 3.18 10.80
CA GLU A 247 4.24 3.88 10.09
C GLU A 247 4.80 4.54 8.82
N SER A 248 4.81 3.80 7.71
CA SER A 248 5.05 4.36 6.35
C SER A 248 3.97 5.40 5.99
N LEU A 249 2.81 5.32 6.62
CA LEU A 249 1.87 6.43 6.73
C LEU A 249 2.17 7.26 7.98
N HIS A 250 2.49 8.55 7.84
CA HIS A 250 2.64 9.45 8.99
C HIS A 250 1.86 10.75 8.76
N ARG A 251 0.67 10.84 9.34
CA ARG A 251 -0.22 11.99 9.19
C ARG A 251 -0.20 12.89 10.41
N ILE A 252 -0.29 14.19 10.17
CA ILE A 252 -0.53 15.18 11.23
C ILE A 252 -1.56 16.20 10.73
N VAL A 253 -2.63 16.38 11.48
CA VAL A 253 -3.66 17.39 11.22
C VAL A 253 -3.51 18.56 12.20
N TYR A 254 -3.46 19.77 11.64
CA TYR A 254 -3.30 21.04 12.34
C TYR A 254 -4.58 21.88 12.33
N SER A 255 -4.77 22.72 13.35
CA SER A 255 -5.75 23.81 13.31
C SER A 255 -5.47 24.92 14.34
N PRO A 256 -5.51 26.22 13.97
CA PRO A 256 -5.88 26.73 12.65
C PRO A 256 -4.74 26.76 11.63
N ASP A 257 -3.48 26.61 12.06
CA ASP A 257 -2.30 26.76 11.21
C ASP A 257 -1.16 25.81 11.62
N TYR A 258 -0.24 25.56 10.70
CA TYR A 258 1.03 24.86 10.97
C TYR A 258 2.16 25.89 11.17
N ASP A 259 2.78 25.91 12.36
CA ASP A 259 3.99 26.70 12.64
C ASP A 259 5.22 25.80 12.60
N PRO A 260 6.10 25.92 11.59
CA PRO A 260 7.30 25.09 11.49
C PRO A 260 8.30 25.34 12.63
N ASN A 261 8.22 26.48 13.33
CA ASN A 261 9.08 26.77 14.49
C ASN A 261 8.51 26.21 15.80
N ASN A 262 7.25 25.78 15.79
CA ASN A 262 6.57 25.20 16.94
C ASN A 262 5.54 24.16 16.47
N PRO A 263 6.00 23.02 15.94
CA PRO A 263 5.19 22.06 15.21
C PRO A 263 4.14 21.33 16.06
N ASP A 264 4.11 21.55 17.39
CA ASP A 264 3.16 20.92 18.30
C ASP A 264 2.01 21.87 18.70
N ALA A 265 2.14 23.18 18.46
CA ALA A 265 1.24 24.21 19.02
C ALA A 265 -0.23 24.04 18.63
N ASN A 266 -0.46 23.45 17.45
CA ASN A 266 -1.76 23.39 16.79
C ASN A 266 -2.12 21.98 16.31
N VAL A 267 -1.39 20.95 16.74
CA VAL A 267 -1.71 19.55 16.43
C VAL A 267 -3.08 19.22 17.01
N ARG A 268 -3.94 18.63 16.18
CA ARG A 268 -5.30 18.20 16.54
C ARG A 268 -5.47 16.70 16.49
N ARG A 269 -4.71 16.04 15.62
CA ARG A 269 -4.66 14.59 15.46
C ARG A 269 -3.35 14.23 14.78
N GLU A 270 -2.66 13.22 15.27
CA GLU A 270 -1.47 12.63 14.65
C GLU A 270 -1.64 11.13 14.45
N GLU A 271 -0.69 10.50 13.78
CA GLU A 271 -0.76 9.08 13.49
C GLU A 271 -0.94 8.24 14.77
N GLY A 272 -1.89 7.31 14.75
CA GLY A 272 -2.24 6.48 15.91
C GLY A 272 -3.18 7.13 16.93
N ASP A 273 -3.50 8.43 16.81
CA ASP A 273 -4.49 9.07 17.68
C ASP A 273 -5.91 8.52 17.45
N PRO A 274 -6.74 8.44 18.51
CA PRO A 274 -8.16 8.16 18.36
C PRO A 274 -8.86 9.30 17.57
N PRO A 275 -10.04 9.04 16.97
CA PRO A 275 -10.83 10.08 16.30
C PRO A 275 -11.06 11.32 17.17
N ALA A 276 -10.98 12.49 16.55
CA ALA A 276 -11.17 13.78 17.20
C ALA A 276 -12.64 13.98 17.61
N ILE A 277 -12.87 14.64 18.75
CA ILE A 277 -14.24 14.87 19.25
C ILE A 277 -14.96 15.94 18.40
N ALA A 278 -14.24 16.97 17.93
CA ALA A 278 -14.72 18.02 17.03
C ALA A 278 -13.56 18.92 16.56
N PRO A 279 -13.69 19.60 15.40
CA PRO A 279 -14.77 19.43 14.41
C PRO A 279 -14.58 18.14 13.57
N PRO A 280 -15.65 17.56 12.98
CA PRO A 280 -15.55 16.37 12.13
C PRO A 280 -14.56 16.52 10.96
N ALA A 281 -14.31 17.76 10.54
CA ALA A 281 -13.30 18.08 9.54
C ALA A 281 -11.90 17.54 9.89
N ILE A 282 -11.51 17.54 11.16
CA ILE A 282 -10.20 17.01 11.57
C ILE A 282 -10.08 15.52 11.23
N ASP A 283 -11.16 14.76 11.43
CA ASP A 283 -11.18 13.34 11.12
C ASP A 283 -11.22 13.09 9.61
N ARG A 284 -12.03 13.84 8.86
CA ARG A 284 -12.05 13.76 7.39
C ARG A 284 -10.68 14.04 6.78
N LEU A 285 -10.03 15.13 7.19
CA LEU A 285 -8.67 15.46 6.70
C LEU A 285 -7.64 14.37 7.03
N TYR A 286 -7.78 13.69 8.18
CA TYR A 286 -6.92 12.59 8.58
C TYR A 286 -7.20 11.33 7.76
N ASP A 287 -8.46 10.95 7.63
CA ASP A 287 -8.89 9.71 7.01
C ASP A 287 -8.65 9.75 5.49
N PHE A 288 -9.04 10.83 4.81
CA PHE A 288 -8.86 10.98 3.37
C PHE A 288 -7.39 11.14 2.95
N ALA A 289 -6.55 11.80 3.77
CA ALA A 289 -5.11 11.78 3.55
C ALA A 289 -4.53 10.35 3.63
N GLY A 290 -5.08 9.50 4.50
CA GLY A 290 -4.73 8.08 4.58
C GLY A 290 -5.13 7.30 3.32
N GLN A 291 -6.33 7.54 2.79
CA GLN A 291 -6.80 6.90 1.56
C GLN A 291 -5.93 7.25 0.35
N VAL A 292 -5.46 8.51 0.26
CA VAL A 292 -4.51 8.90 -0.78
C VAL A 292 -3.17 8.17 -0.61
N TYR A 293 -2.65 8.09 0.62
CA TYR A 293 -1.44 7.30 0.88
C TYR A 293 -1.62 5.85 0.42
N GLU A 294 -2.73 5.21 0.80
CA GLU A 294 -3.04 3.83 0.47
C GLU A 294 -3.12 3.61 -1.04
N LEU A 295 -3.73 4.54 -1.80
CA LEU A 295 -3.77 4.48 -3.26
C LEU A 295 -2.37 4.33 -3.88
N PHE A 296 -1.41 5.15 -3.44
CA PHE A 296 -0.06 5.16 -4.00
C PHE A 296 0.83 4.03 -3.46
N ASP A 297 0.67 3.67 -2.19
CA ASP A 297 1.37 2.55 -1.56
C ASP A 297 0.92 1.22 -2.18
N ASN A 298 -0.39 0.95 -2.21
CA ASN A 298 -0.97 -0.27 -2.76
C ASN A 298 -0.70 -0.43 -4.25
N GLY A 299 -0.98 0.63 -5.03
CA GLY A 299 -0.84 0.58 -6.48
C GLY A 299 0.62 0.50 -6.93
N PHE A 300 1.53 1.16 -6.21
CA PHE A 300 2.83 1.52 -6.78
C PHE A 300 4.03 1.38 -5.84
N ASP A 301 3.85 0.87 -4.62
CA ASP A 301 4.91 0.75 -3.60
C ASP A 301 5.61 2.10 -3.35
N ARG A 302 4.81 3.19 -3.35
CA ARG A 302 5.29 4.55 -3.16
C ARG A 302 4.97 5.03 -1.74
N ASP A 303 6.01 5.06 -0.91
CA ASP A 303 5.97 5.53 0.48
C ASP A 303 5.76 7.07 0.54
N SER A 304 4.51 7.51 0.66
CA SER A 304 4.08 8.92 0.69
C SER A 304 4.37 9.72 -0.60
N TYR A 305 4.02 11.01 -0.58
CA TYR A 305 4.06 11.87 -1.77
C TYR A 305 5.47 12.05 -2.35
N ASP A 306 6.54 11.91 -1.56
CA ASP A 306 7.92 11.97 -2.03
C ASP A 306 8.54 10.60 -2.34
N GLY A 307 7.87 9.51 -2.00
CA GLY A 307 8.38 8.14 -2.10
C GLY A 307 9.42 7.79 -1.04
N LEU A 308 9.59 8.63 -0.02
CA LEU A 308 10.60 8.52 1.03
C LEU A 308 9.99 8.60 2.45
N GLY A 309 8.66 8.51 2.55
CA GLY A 309 7.92 8.54 3.82
C GLY A 309 7.74 9.93 4.40
N ALA A 310 7.61 10.96 3.56
CA ALA A 310 7.32 12.31 4.05
C ALA A 310 6.03 12.37 4.88
N ILE A 311 6.06 13.24 5.90
CA ILE A 311 4.91 13.50 6.78
C ILE A 311 3.81 14.18 5.97
N MET A 312 2.60 13.63 6.04
CA MET A 312 1.40 14.18 5.42
C MET A 312 0.73 15.17 6.36
N ARG A 313 1.02 16.46 6.16
CA ARG A 313 0.48 17.57 6.97
C ARG A 313 -0.78 18.16 6.34
N SER A 314 -1.91 18.07 7.03
CA SER A 314 -3.17 18.72 6.65
C SER A 314 -3.51 19.84 7.64
N VAL A 315 -4.00 20.98 7.16
CA VAL A 315 -4.29 22.17 8.00
C VAL A 315 -5.75 22.58 7.83
N TYR A 316 -6.52 22.57 8.91
CA TYR A 316 -7.88 23.09 8.93
C TYR A 316 -7.92 24.56 9.36
N LEU A 317 -8.14 25.46 8.39
CA LEU A 317 -8.05 26.92 8.49
C LEU A 317 -9.35 27.53 9.04
N VAL A 318 -9.49 27.67 10.37
CA VAL A 318 -10.73 28.18 11.03
C VAL A 318 -10.92 29.71 10.90
N ASN A 319 -10.13 30.43 10.09
CA ASN A 319 -10.18 31.89 10.02
C ASN A 319 -11.09 32.44 8.87
N ASP A 320 -11.75 33.58 9.13
CA ASP A 320 -12.87 34.13 8.34
C ASP A 320 -12.54 34.59 6.90
N VAL A 321 -11.29 34.51 6.43
CA VAL A 321 -10.91 34.87 5.05
C VAL A 321 -10.14 33.72 4.44
N CYS A 322 -10.89 32.68 4.08
CA CYS A 322 -10.37 31.47 3.46
C CYS A 322 -11.44 30.96 2.51
N PRO A 323 -11.34 31.24 1.19
CA PRO A 323 -12.33 30.79 0.22
C PRO A 323 -11.93 29.49 -0.51
N ASN A 324 -10.79 28.84 -0.22
CA ASN A 324 -10.34 27.71 -1.03
C ASN A 324 -9.46 26.68 -0.29
N ALA A 325 -9.36 25.47 -0.83
CA ALA A 325 -8.29 24.54 -0.49
C ALA A 325 -7.02 24.80 -1.31
N TYR A 326 -5.85 24.40 -0.79
CA TYR A 326 -4.58 24.46 -1.53
C TYR A 326 -3.45 23.64 -0.88
N TRP A 327 -2.60 23.04 -1.73
CA TRP A 327 -1.23 22.62 -1.41
C TRP A 327 -0.24 23.80 -1.46
N ASN A 328 0.64 23.92 -0.47
CA ASN A 328 1.62 25.02 -0.38
C ASN A 328 3.10 24.58 -0.43
N SER A 329 3.37 23.37 -0.97
CA SER A 329 4.67 22.69 -0.94
C SER A 329 5.11 22.09 0.41
N THR A 330 4.34 22.32 1.49
CA THR A 330 4.64 21.75 2.82
C THR A 330 3.44 21.12 3.51
N SER A 331 2.23 21.60 3.24
CA SER A 331 0.98 21.10 3.78
C SER A 331 -0.16 21.33 2.79
N THR A 332 -1.20 20.51 2.90
CA THR A 332 -2.52 20.81 2.33
C THR A 332 -3.31 21.65 3.34
N ASN A 333 -4.12 22.59 2.86
CA ASN A 333 -4.79 23.58 3.70
C ASN A 333 -6.23 23.73 3.24
N TYR A 334 -7.17 23.70 4.19
CA TYR A 334 -8.61 23.61 3.88
C TYR A 334 -9.39 24.61 4.71
N CYS A 335 -10.23 25.39 4.05
CA CYS A 335 -11.24 26.20 4.71
C CYS A 335 -12.42 25.33 5.16
N PRO A 336 -13.26 25.79 6.10
CA PRO A 336 -14.49 25.09 6.45
C PRO A 336 -15.35 24.83 5.23
N GLY A 337 -15.70 23.55 4.98
CA GLY A 337 -16.53 23.15 3.85
C GLY A 337 -15.76 22.59 2.64
N PHE A 338 -14.42 22.59 2.69
CA PHE A 338 -13.53 22.05 1.64
C PHE A 338 -12.86 20.73 2.05
N ASP A 339 -13.33 20.11 3.11
CA ASP A 339 -12.79 18.88 3.68
C ASP A 339 -13.57 17.63 3.21
N THR A 340 -13.97 17.64 1.93
CA THR A 340 -14.52 16.50 1.19
C THR A 340 -13.38 15.62 0.69
N ASP A 341 -13.66 14.36 0.45
CA ASP A 341 -12.67 13.36 0.02
C ASP A 341 -12.00 13.71 -1.30
N ASP A 342 -12.78 13.99 -2.33
CA ASP A 342 -12.31 14.35 -3.67
C ASP A 342 -11.38 15.59 -3.63
N ILE A 343 -11.75 16.63 -2.89
CA ILE A 343 -10.96 17.86 -2.72
C ILE A 343 -9.73 17.60 -1.84
N VAL A 344 -9.85 16.83 -0.76
CA VAL A 344 -8.69 16.47 0.07
C VAL A 344 -7.67 15.69 -0.75
N ALA A 345 -8.13 14.73 -1.53
CA ALA A 345 -7.30 13.93 -2.43
C ALA A 345 -6.73 14.75 -3.59
N HIS A 346 -7.50 15.69 -4.17
CA HIS A 346 -7.02 16.65 -5.16
C HIS A 346 -5.83 17.44 -4.63
N GLU A 347 -5.93 18.03 -3.43
CA GLU A 347 -4.82 18.80 -2.86
C GLU A 347 -3.56 17.94 -2.60
N TRP A 348 -3.74 16.68 -2.20
CA TRP A 348 -2.61 15.76 -2.10
C TRP A 348 -2.04 15.39 -3.48
N GLY A 349 -2.88 15.33 -4.52
CA GLY A 349 -2.47 15.13 -5.92
C GLY A 349 -1.43 16.14 -6.40
N HIS A 350 -1.52 17.40 -5.96
CA HIS A 350 -0.48 18.40 -6.22
C HIS A 350 0.88 18.05 -5.58
N ALA A 351 0.89 17.48 -4.38
CA ALA A 351 2.13 17.06 -3.72
C ALA A 351 2.81 15.91 -4.49
N TYR A 352 2.05 14.93 -4.95
CA TYR A 352 2.58 13.86 -5.81
C TYR A 352 3.07 14.41 -7.16
N THR A 353 2.34 15.35 -7.75
CA THR A 353 2.77 16.05 -8.97
C THR A 353 4.11 16.75 -8.79
N GLU A 354 4.29 17.46 -7.67
CA GLU A 354 5.52 18.18 -7.34
C GLU A 354 6.73 17.23 -7.23
N LYS A 355 6.55 16.07 -6.60
CA LYS A 355 7.65 15.11 -6.32
C LYS A 355 7.88 14.05 -7.39
N THR A 356 7.16 14.13 -8.52
CA THR A 356 7.33 13.24 -9.67
C THR A 356 7.77 14.03 -10.90
N HIS A 357 6.84 14.44 -11.76
CA HIS A 357 7.13 15.18 -13.00
C HIS A 357 7.25 16.69 -12.83
N GLY A 358 6.88 17.25 -11.68
CA GLY A 358 7.04 18.67 -11.37
C GLY A 358 6.39 19.63 -12.37
N LEU A 359 5.19 19.29 -12.87
CA LEU A 359 4.47 20.09 -13.87
C LEU A 359 4.34 21.55 -13.43
N ILE A 360 4.86 22.46 -14.26
CA ILE A 360 4.75 23.90 -14.05
C ILE A 360 3.28 24.27 -14.09
N TYR A 361 2.83 24.96 -13.04
CA TYR A 361 1.44 25.37 -12.84
C TYR A 361 1.05 26.56 -13.76
N SER A 362 1.13 26.34 -15.08
CA SER A 362 0.75 27.33 -16.09
C SER A 362 0.38 26.69 -17.42
N PHE A 363 -0.62 27.24 -18.11
CA PHE A 363 -1.13 26.78 -19.41
C PHE A 363 -1.35 25.26 -19.43
N GLN A 364 -0.97 24.56 -20.51
CA GLN A 364 -1.23 23.13 -20.66
C GLN A 364 -0.50 22.25 -19.62
N SER A 365 0.68 22.65 -19.13
CA SER A 365 1.33 21.89 -18.06
C SER A 365 0.59 22.07 -16.73
N GLY A 366 0.06 23.26 -16.46
CA GLY A 366 -0.77 23.51 -15.29
C GLY A 366 -2.14 22.82 -15.38
N ALA A 367 -2.76 22.80 -16.56
CA ALA A 367 -3.99 22.04 -16.80
C ALA A 367 -3.80 20.53 -16.61
N LEU A 368 -2.62 19.99 -16.92
CA LEU A 368 -2.27 18.61 -16.59
C LEU A 368 -2.06 18.42 -15.08
N ASN A 369 -1.46 19.40 -14.40
CA ASN A 369 -1.26 19.36 -12.94
C ASN A 369 -2.62 19.31 -12.20
N GLU A 370 -3.56 20.17 -12.59
CA GLU A 370 -4.95 20.15 -12.15
C GLU A 370 -5.62 18.81 -12.45
N SER A 371 -5.47 18.32 -13.69
CA SER A 371 -6.13 17.09 -14.10
C SER A 371 -5.65 15.85 -13.37
N TYR A 372 -4.35 15.72 -13.09
CA TYR A 372 -3.87 14.62 -12.24
C TYR A 372 -4.48 14.68 -10.84
N SER A 373 -4.65 15.89 -10.31
CA SER A 373 -5.25 16.10 -8.99
C SER A 373 -6.74 15.74 -8.99
N ASP A 374 -7.50 16.15 -10.01
CA ASP A 374 -8.89 15.72 -10.23
C ASP A 374 -9.00 14.19 -10.36
N ILE A 375 -8.15 13.58 -11.17
CA ILE A 375 -8.13 12.13 -11.38
C ILE A 375 -7.90 11.39 -10.06
N PHE A 376 -6.94 11.81 -9.24
CA PHE A 376 -6.69 11.17 -7.96
C PHE A 376 -7.81 11.44 -6.94
N GLY A 377 -8.42 12.63 -7.01
CA GLY A 377 -9.62 13.00 -6.26
C GLY A 377 -10.74 11.97 -6.47
N GLU A 378 -11.19 11.83 -7.72
CA GLU A 378 -12.27 10.90 -8.09
C GLU A 378 -11.90 9.43 -7.83
N ILE A 379 -10.63 9.02 -7.99
CA ILE A 379 -10.26 7.63 -7.69
C ILE A 379 -10.49 7.30 -6.21
N VAL A 380 -10.24 8.26 -5.31
CA VAL A 380 -10.44 8.09 -3.87
C VAL A 380 -11.93 8.13 -3.52
N ASP A 381 -12.64 9.15 -4.00
CA ASP A 381 -14.08 9.33 -3.79
C ASP A 381 -14.87 8.09 -4.24
N LEU A 382 -14.65 7.63 -5.47
CA LEU A 382 -15.39 6.51 -6.06
C LEU A 382 -15.08 5.14 -5.47
N ASN A 383 -14.18 5.06 -4.48
CA ASN A 383 -13.78 3.83 -3.82
C ASN A 383 -14.14 3.77 -2.33
N ASN A 384 -14.42 4.90 -1.68
CA ASN A 384 -14.59 4.94 -0.22
C ASN A 384 -16.07 4.81 0.25
N ASP A 385 -16.99 4.53 -0.69
CA ASP A 385 -18.45 4.43 -0.47
C ASP A 385 -19.08 5.71 0.13
N MET A 386 -18.44 6.88 -0.02
CA MET A 386 -18.91 8.17 0.51
C MET A 386 -19.74 9.00 -0.49
N ASP A 387 -20.05 8.50 -1.70
CA ASP A 387 -20.90 9.17 -2.73
C ASP A 387 -22.42 9.24 -2.35
N ASN A 388 -22.67 9.45 -1.05
CA ASN A 388 -23.97 9.77 -0.52
C ASN A 388 -23.90 11.13 0.17
N PRO A 389 -24.45 12.20 -0.44
CA PRO A 389 -24.30 13.53 0.10
C PRO A 389 -24.81 13.56 1.52
N VAL A 390 -24.05 14.21 2.41
CA VAL A 390 -24.41 14.38 3.82
C VAL A 390 -25.79 15.03 3.93
N GLY A 391 -26.83 14.21 4.06
CA GLY A 391 -28.23 14.64 4.16
C GLY A 391 -29.26 13.96 3.24
N ALA A 392 -28.86 13.08 2.31
CA ALA A 392 -29.83 12.35 1.48
C ALA A 392 -30.48 11.17 2.23
N ASN A 393 -31.78 11.02 2.01
CA ASN A 393 -32.60 9.93 2.53
C ASN A 393 -32.13 8.60 1.89
N PRO A 394 -31.83 7.53 2.67
CA PRO A 394 -31.34 6.25 2.15
C PRO A 394 -32.36 5.45 1.29
N LEU A 395 -33.46 6.09 0.89
CA LEU A 395 -34.49 5.56 0.01
C LEU A 395 -34.71 6.45 -1.24
N VAL A 396 -33.84 7.44 -1.50
CA VAL A 396 -33.89 8.32 -2.67
C VAL A 396 -32.47 8.46 -3.22
N GLY A 397 -32.18 7.72 -4.30
CA GLY A 397 -31.03 7.95 -5.19
C GLY A 397 -29.67 7.63 -4.60
N THR A 398 -29.16 6.43 -4.86
CA THR A 398 -27.71 6.20 -4.95
C THR A 398 -27.19 7.00 -6.13
N GLU A 399 -26.16 7.80 -5.90
CA GLU A 399 -25.31 8.31 -6.96
C GLU A 399 -24.81 7.11 -7.79
N GLY A 400 -24.85 7.23 -9.13
CA GLY A 400 -24.55 6.12 -10.03
C GLY A 400 -25.70 5.15 -10.40
N ASP A 401 -26.99 5.46 -10.20
CA ASP A 401 -28.05 4.78 -10.97
C ASP A 401 -28.20 5.43 -12.37
N PRO A 402 -27.73 4.79 -13.45
CA PRO A 402 -27.86 5.31 -14.83
C PRO A 402 -29.32 5.40 -15.32
N ASN A 403 -30.32 5.06 -14.48
CA ASN A 403 -31.74 5.13 -14.79
C ASN A 403 -32.52 6.12 -13.91
N ASN A 404 -31.85 6.89 -13.04
CA ASN A 404 -32.55 7.87 -12.21
C ASN A 404 -32.84 9.14 -13.00
N ASN A 405 -34.12 9.34 -13.32
CA ASN A 405 -34.65 10.42 -14.14
C ASN A 405 -35.22 11.60 -13.35
N ASP A 406 -35.08 11.59 -12.01
CA ASP A 406 -35.54 12.66 -11.10
C ASP A 406 -34.38 13.56 -10.59
N ASP A 407 -33.15 13.36 -11.10
CA ASP A 407 -31.95 14.16 -10.82
C ASP A 407 -31.86 15.37 -11.80
N PRO A 408 -31.52 16.61 -11.36
CA PRO A 408 -31.12 17.69 -12.26
C PRO A 408 -29.95 17.34 -13.22
N TYR A 409 -29.21 16.25 -12.95
CA TYR A 409 -28.17 15.66 -13.77
C TYR A 409 -28.66 14.31 -14.36
N PRO A 410 -29.47 14.32 -15.44
CA PRO A 410 -30.28 13.16 -15.88
C PRO A 410 -29.49 11.95 -16.44
N ASP A 411 -28.17 11.92 -16.30
CA ASP A 411 -27.29 10.79 -16.62
C ASP A 411 -26.28 10.52 -15.46
N GLY A 412 -26.65 10.81 -14.19
CA GLY A 412 -25.95 10.42 -12.95
C GLY A 412 -24.46 10.13 -13.11
N GLN A 413 -23.65 11.18 -13.21
CA GLN A 413 -22.25 11.02 -13.61
C GLN A 413 -21.39 10.99 -12.35
N ARG A 414 -20.88 9.79 -12.08
CA ARG A 414 -19.83 9.37 -11.15
C ARG A 414 -18.49 10.16 -11.29
N TRP A 415 -18.47 11.35 -11.87
CA TRP A 415 -17.23 11.99 -12.35
C TRP A 415 -17.30 13.50 -12.13
N ILE A 416 -17.75 13.92 -10.94
CA ILE A 416 -17.98 15.32 -10.59
C ILE A 416 -17.09 15.69 -9.41
N ILE A 417 -16.11 16.56 -9.67
CA ILE A 417 -15.31 17.14 -8.59
C ILE A 417 -16.14 18.18 -7.85
N GLY A 418 -16.19 18.11 -6.52
CA GLY A 418 -16.66 19.14 -5.61
C GLY A 418 -18.18 19.19 -5.43
N GLU A 419 -18.89 18.13 -5.79
CA GLU A 419 -20.33 17.93 -5.53
C GLU A 419 -20.68 18.00 -4.04
N ASP A 420 -19.78 17.54 -3.17
CA ASP A 420 -20.00 17.45 -1.72
C ASP A 420 -19.56 18.70 -0.93
N LEU A 421 -19.07 19.73 -1.63
CA LEU A 421 -18.61 20.99 -1.03
C LEU A 421 -19.74 21.70 -0.27
N VAL A 422 -19.49 22.00 1.02
CA VAL A 422 -20.44 22.73 1.89
C VAL A 422 -19.97 24.17 2.08
N VAL A 423 -20.08 24.97 1.02
CA VAL A 423 -19.64 26.37 1.04
C VAL A 423 -20.81 27.35 1.28
N ALA A 424 -20.50 28.50 1.88
CA ALA A 424 -21.50 29.51 2.21
C ALA A 424 -22.09 30.25 0.99
N ASP A 425 -21.36 30.25 -0.13
CA ASP A 425 -21.77 30.88 -1.40
C ASP A 425 -21.88 29.80 -2.49
N GLN A 426 -23.11 29.48 -2.89
CA GLN A 426 -23.36 28.50 -3.95
C GLN A 426 -22.71 28.92 -5.28
N ALA A 427 -22.62 30.23 -5.57
CA ALA A 427 -21.98 30.69 -6.80
C ALA A 427 -20.48 30.38 -6.81
N GLN A 428 -19.87 30.22 -5.64
CA GLN A 428 -18.50 29.77 -5.52
C GLN A 428 -18.38 28.25 -5.74
N ASN A 429 -19.33 27.47 -5.22
CA ASN A 429 -19.39 26.03 -5.49
C ASN A 429 -19.48 25.78 -7.00
N ASP A 430 -20.42 26.44 -7.68
CA ASP A 430 -20.65 26.30 -9.12
C ASP A 430 -19.43 26.66 -9.99
N ILE A 431 -18.46 27.42 -9.47
CA ILE A 431 -17.20 27.76 -10.16
C ILE A 431 -16.12 26.69 -9.93
N LEU A 432 -16.16 26.01 -8.79
CA LEU A 432 -15.19 24.99 -8.39
C LEU A 432 -15.59 23.61 -8.91
N THR A 433 -16.89 23.34 -9.03
CA THR A 433 -17.39 22.06 -9.52
C THR A 433 -16.93 21.82 -10.96
N ARG A 434 -16.35 20.64 -11.22
CA ARG A 434 -15.89 20.25 -12.55
C ARG A 434 -16.50 18.91 -12.92
N ASP A 435 -16.92 18.81 -14.18
CA ASP A 435 -17.45 17.57 -14.73
C ASP A 435 -16.37 16.92 -15.59
N MET A 436 -15.86 15.78 -15.16
CA MET A 436 -14.87 15.04 -15.94
C MET A 436 -15.52 14.26 -17.08
N TRP A 437 -16.81 13.93 -17.02
CA TRP A 437 -17.50 13.15 -18.05
C TRP A 437 -18.07 14.01 -19.19
N ASP A 438 -18.59 15.20 -18.90
CA ASP A 438 -19.01 16.22 -19.87
C ASP A 438 -18.55 17.63 -19.45
N PRO A 439 -17.24 17.96 -19.57
CA PRO A 439 -16.73 19.24 -19.09
C PRO A 439 -17.42 20.46 -19.68
N ASP A 440 -17.87 20.37 -20.95
CA ASP A 440 -18.53 21.47 -21.66
C ASP A 440 -19.85 21.87 -21.01
N ARG A 441 -20.47 20.97 -20.23
CA ARG A 441 -21.68 21.21 -19.44
C ARG A 441 -21.48 22.26 -18.35
N LEU A 442 -20.32 22.24 -17.69
CA LEU A 442 -19.95 23.17 -16.61
C LEU A 442 -18.96 24.26 -17.07
N GLY A 443 -18.78 24.43 -18.39
CA GLY A 443 -18.01 25.54 -18.95
C GLY A 443 -16.50 25.29 -19.10
N SER A 444 -16.03 24.07 -18.86
CA SER A 444 -14.68 23.62 -19.21
C SER A 444 -14.65 22.96 -20.61
N PRO A 445 -13.56 22.99 -21.36
CA PRO A 445 -13.46 22.30 -22.65
C PRO A 445 -13.36 20.77 -22.50
N GLY A 446 -14.23 20.00 -23.14
CA GLY A 446 -14.04 18.54 -23.30
C GLY A 446 -13.02 18.15 -24.37
N LYS A 447 -12.59 19.11 -25.21
CA LYS A 447 -11.55 18.93 -26.22
C LYS A 447 -10.83 20.23 -26.53
N VAL A 448 -9.63 20.13 -27.13
CA VAL A 448 -8.77 21.30 -27.40
C VAL A 448 -9.46 22.37 -28.25
N THR A 449 -10.27 22.01 -29.25
CA THR A 449 -10.97 23.00 -30.09
C THR A 449 -12.33 23.46 -29.56
N SER A 450 -12.73 23.08 -28.34
CA SER A 450 -13.97 23.58 -27.74
C SER A 450 -13.95 25.11 -27.64
N SER A 451 -15.14 25.73 -27.78
CA SER A 451 -15.32 27.16 -27.54
C SER A 451 -15.07 27.57 -26.08
N ASN A 452 -15.09 26.61 -25.16
CA ASN A 452 -14.81 26.82 -23.75
C ASN A 452 -13.29 26.82 -23.45
N TYR A 453 -12.44 26.51 -24.43
CA TYR A 453 -10.98 26.49 -24.23
C TYR A 453 -10.46 27.88 -23.85
N ALA A 454 -9.80 27.98 -22.70
CA ALA A 454 -9.29 29.24 -22.17
C ALA A 454 -7.94 29.59 -22.82
N CYS A 455 -7.92 30.73 -23.53
CA CYS A 455 -6.73 31.23 -24.25
C CYS A 455 -6.02 32.40 -23.56
N GLY A 456 -6.61 32.94 -22.48
CA GLY A 456 -6.08 34.09 -21.75
C GLY A 456 -5.07 33.71 -20.67
N PRO A 457 -4.28 34.67 -20.15
CA PRO A 457 -3.30 34.42 -19.09
C PRO A 457 -3.93 34.30 -17.68
N SER A 458 -5.24 34.57 -17.54
CA SER A 458 -5.96 34.39 -16.29
C SER A 458 -5.90 32.94 -15.84
N ASP A 459 -6.01 32.69 -14.53
CA ASP A 459 -5.99 31.33 -13.99
C ASP A 459 -4.74 30.53 -14.43
N GLY A 460 -3.57 31.17 -14.38
CA GLY A 460 -2.32 30.57 -14.83
C GLY A 460 -2.26 30.23 -16.33
N GLY A 461 -3.19 30.70 -17.16
CA GLY A 461 -3.38 30.20 -18.52
C GLY A 461 -4.55 29.23 -18.67
N GLY A 462 -5.56 29.35 -17.79
CA GLY A 462 -6.74 28.51 -17.71
C GLY A 462 -6.44 27.10 -17.23
N VAL A 463 -5.70 26.94 -16.13
CA VAL A 463 -5.30 25.61 -15.62
C VAL A 463 -6.52 24.81 -15.13
N HIS A 464 -7.42 25.42 -14.36
CA HIS A 464 -8.63 24.75 -13.85
C HIS A 464 -9.69 24.59 -14.95
N THR A 465 -9.71 25.49 -15.93
CA THR A 465 -10.62 25.37 -17.09
C THR A 465 -10.13 24.28 -18.04
N ASN A 466 -8.90 24.42 -18.55
CA ASN A 466 -8.39 23.53 -19.59
C ASN A 466 -8.06 22.11 -19.08
N SER A 467 -8.07 21.85 -17.77
CA SER A 467 -7.99 20.49 -17.20
C SER A 467 -9.17 19.61 -17.63
N GLY A 468 -10.29 20.20 -18.06
CA GLY A 468 -11.41 19.46 -18.65
C GLY A 468 -11.02 18.54 -19.81
N VAL A 469 -10.03 18.92 -20.62
CA VAL A 469 -9.56 18.13 -21.77
C VAL A 469 -8.94 16.79 -21.31
N PRO A 470 -7.91 16.78 -20.44
CA PRO A 470 -7.37 15.54 -19.89
C PRO A 470 -8.30 14.82 -18.90
N ASN A 471 -9.14 15.53 -18.14
CA ASN A 471 -10.14 14.89 -17.28
C ASN A 471 -11.11 14.02 -18.09
N HIS A 472 -11.63 14.57 -19.18
CA HIS A 472 -12.51 13.85 -20.10
C HIS A 472 -11.85 12.66 -20.74
N ALA A 473 -10.57 12.77 -21.08
CA ALA A 473 -9.82 11.65 -21.61
C ALA A 473 -9.69 10.51 -20.59
N PHE A 474 -9.48 10.80 -19.30
CA PHE A 474 -9.40 9.78 -18.25
C PHE A 474 -10.76 9.12 -18.00
N ALA A 475 -11.82 9.89 -17.77
CA ALA A 475 -13.17 9.35 -17.54
C ALA A 475 -13.64 8.45 -18.70
N MET A 476 -13.41 8.89 -19.95
CA MET A 476 -13.68 8.08 -21.14
C MET A 476 -12.84 6.80 -21.21
N LEU A 477 -11.58 6.82 -20.78
CA LEU A 477 -10.75 5.62 -20.78
C LEU A 477 -11.23 4.60 -19.77
N VAL A 478 -11.72 5.07 -18.62
CA VAL A 478 -12.19 4.18 -17.56
C VAL A 478 -13.52 3.52 -17.96
N ASP A 479 -14.53 4.33 -18.28
CA ASP A 479 -15.92 3.83 -18.45
C ASP A 479 -16.33 3.62 -19.91
N GLY A 480 -15.59 4.20 -20.86
CA GLY A 480 -15.86 4.10 -22.29
C GLY A 480 -16.96 5.07 -22.74
N GLN A 481 -16.74 5.75 -23.87
CA GLN A 481 -17.71 6.70 -24.41
C GLN A 481 -17.58 6.81 -25.93
N THR A 482 -18.64 7.27 -26.59
CA THR A 482 -18.54 7.78 -27.96
C THR A 482 -18.51 9.30 -27.95
N TYR A 483 -17.36 9.90 -28.28
CA TYR A 483 -17.15 11.34 -28.30
C TYR A 483 -16.30 11.75 -29.52
N ASN A 484 -16.65 12.89 -30.13
CA ASN A 484 -15.93 13.49 -31.25
C ASN A 484 -15.57 12.51 -32.40
N GLY A 485 -16.48 11.57 -32.70
CA GLY A 485 -16.29 10.58 -33.77
C GLY A 485 -15.40 9.39 -33.42
N GLN A 486 -14.95 9.29 -32.16
CA GLN A 486 -14.27 8.11 -31.61
C GLN A 486 -15.24 7.33 -30.73
N THR A 487 -15.13 5.99 -30.74
CA THR A 487 -15.77 5.12 -29.74
C THR A 487 -14.66 4.44 -28.96
N VAL A 488 -14.51 4.87 -27.70
CA VAL A 488 -13.57 4.33 -26.71
C VAL A 488 -14.29 3.24 -25.93
N ASN A 489 -13.72 2.05 -25.89
CA ASN A 489 -14.16 1.00 -24.97
C ASN A 489 -13.42 1.18 -23.63
N GLY A 490 -14.14 1.21 -22.52
CA GLY A 490 -13.55 1.37 -21.20
C GLY A 490 -12.55 0.26 -20.86
N ILE A 491 -11.38 0.63 -20.35
CA ILE A 491 -10.32 -0.28 -19.90
C ILE A 491 -10.31 -0.50 -18.39
N GLY A 492 -11.13 0.25 -17.66
CA GLY A 492 -11.31 0.20 -16.21
C GLY A 492 -10.28 1.00 -15.40
N PHE A 493 -10.62 1.26 -14.14
CA PHE A 493 -9.84 2.08 -13.19
C PHE A 493 -8.39 1.64 -13.07
N ASN A 494 -8.19 0.34 -12.85
CA ASN A 494 -6.88 -0.17 -12.48
C ASN A 494 -5.86 0.01 -13.61
N ARG A 495 -6.22 -0.39 -14.84
CA ARG A 495 -5.36 -0.21 -16.02
C ARG A 495 -5.12 1.25 -16.35
N ALA A 496 -6.17 2.08 -16.36
CA ALA A 496 -6.04 3.50 -16.69
C ALA A 496 -5.09 4.21 -15.71
N THR A 497 -5.26 3.99 -14.41
CA THR A 497 -4.44 4.62 -13.36
C THR A 497 -2.98 4.18 -13.43
N HIS A 498 -2.70 2.88 -13.66
CA HIS A 498 -1.32 2.40 -13.84
C HIS A 498 -0.62 3.03 -15.06
N ILE A 499 -1.35 3.25 -16.16
CA ILE A 499 -0.83 3.93 -17.35
C ILE A 499 -0.51 5.40 -17.03
N TYR A 500 -1.41 6.09 -16.33
CA TYR A 500 -1.25 7.49 -15.94
C TYR A 500 -0.09 7.68 -14.93
N TYR A 501 0.01 6.82 -13.92
CA TYR A 501 1.09 6.85 -12.94
C TYR A 501 2.46 6.61 -13.58
N ARG A 502 2.56 5.66 -14.52
CA ARG A 502 3.81 5.47 -15.27
C ARG A 502 4.15 6.68 -16.14
N ALA A 503 3.17 7.31 -16.78
CA ALA A 503 3.41 8.52 -17.57
C ALA A 503 3.98 9.65 -16.69
N MET A 504 3.38 9.82 -15.50
CA MET A 504 3.78 10.79 -14.48
C MET A 504 5.18 10.57 -13.94
N THR A 505 5.59 9.31 -13.70
CA THR A 505 6.86 8.99 -13.04
C THR A 505 8.02 8.74 -13.99
N VAL A 506 7.76 8.44 -15.27
CA VAL A 506 8.80 8.00 -16.23
C VAL A 506 8.99 8.98 -17.39
N TYR A 507 7.92 9.52 -17.95
CA TYR A 507 7.95 10.18 -19.26
C TYR A 507 7.74 11.70 -19.20
N GLN A 508 6.93 12.17 -18.27
CA GLN A 508 6.61 13.59 -18.17
C GLN A 508 7.67 14.38 -17.42
N GLY A 509 7.73 15.67 -17.71
CA GLY A 509 8.56 16.62 -16.98
C GLY A 509 7.86 17.97 -16.87
N PRO A 510 8.55 18.99 -16.33
CA PRO A 510 7.90 20.22 -15.87
C PRO A 510 7.12 21.00 -16.95
N ALA A 511 7.52 20.88 -18.21
CA ALA A 511 6.88 21.59 -19.33
C ALA A 511 6.07 20.66 -20.27
N SER A 512 5.72 19.45 -19.81
CA SER A 512 4.86 18.56 -20.60
C SER A 512 3.54 19.25 -20.93
N ASN A 513 3.20 19.24 -22.22
CA ASN A 513 1.96 19.78 -22.75
C ASN A 513 1.02 18.64 -23.16
N PHE A 514 -0.17 18.94 -23.70
CA PHE A 514 -1.15 17.89 -24.03
C PHE A 514 -0.63 16.87 -25.06
N ALA A 515 0.13 17.32 -26.06
CA ALA A 515 0.69 16.42 -27.06
C ALA A 515 1.73 15.46 -26.44
N HIS A 516 2.60 15.99 -25.57
CA HIS A 516 3.56 15.17 -24.82
C HIS A 516 2.86 14.21 -23.85
N HIS A 517 1.78 14.63 -23.20
CA HIS A 517 1.00 13.75 -22.32
C HIS A 517 0.37 12.59 -23.09
N ALA A 518 -0.27 12.85 -24.24
CA ALA A 518 -0.81 11.79 -25.10
C ALA A 518 0.26 10.78 -25.55
N GLU A 519 1.47 11.26 -25.86
CA GLU A 519 2.60 10.41 -26.21
C GLU A 519 3.14 9.63 -25.01
N SER A 520 3.18 10.25 -23.83
CA SER A 520 3.60 9.62 -22.57
C SER A 520 2.65 8.50 -22.15
N LEU A 521 1.33 8.71 -22.25
CA LEU A 521 0.33 7.67 -21.97
C LEU A 521 0.45 6.50 -22.93
N LEU A 522 0.64 6.76 -24.23
CA LEU A 522 0.81 5.70 -25.22
C LEU A 522 2.12 4.92 -24.99
N ALA A 523 3.22 5.59 -24.65
CA ALA A 523 4.48 4.94 -24.30
C ALA A 523 4.33 4.06 -23.04
N SER A 524 3.71 4.60 -21.98
CA SER A 524 3.41 3.87 -20.75
C SER A 524 2.55 2.63 -20.99
N CYS A 525 1.49 2.76 -21.80
CA CYS A 525 0.63 1.63 -22.13
C CYS A 525 1.38 0.54 -22.89
N ASN A 526 2.17 0.92 -23.90
CA ASN A 526 2.96 -0.05 -24.68
C ASN A 526 3.99 -0.77 -23.81
N ASP A 527 4.65 -0.07 -22.89
CA ASP A 527 5.61 -0.67 -21.96
C ASP A 527 4.94 -1.69 -21.03
N LEU A 528 3.83 -1.31 -20.40
CA LEU A 528 3.07 -2.19 -19.49
C LEU A 528 2.47 -3.38 -20.25
N SER A 529 2.03 -3.16 -21.49
CA SER A 529 1.52 -4.25 -22.31
C SER A 529 2.61 -5.21 -22.76
N ALA A 530 3.80 -4.70 -23.12
CA ALA A 530 4.93 -5.51 -23.52
C ALA A 530 5.56 -6.28 -22.35
N SER A 531 5.53 -5.72 -21.13
CA SER A 531 6.05 -6.39 -19.94
C SER A 531 5.19 -7.59 -19.52
N GLY A 532 3.87 -7.52 -19.76
CA GLY A 532 2.91 -8.52 -19.29
C GLY A 532 2.88 -8.62 -17.77
N VAL A 533 3.35 -7.59 -17.06
CA VAL A 533 3.35 -7.55 -15.59
C VAL A 533 1.91 -7.49 -15.09
N GLU A 534 1.63 -8.31 -14.09
CA GLU A 534 0.37 -8.23 -13.35
C GLU A 534 0.35 -6.93 -12.56
N LEU A 535 -0.75 -6.18 -12.66
CA LEU A 535 -0.95 -4.92 -11.96
C LEU A 535 -1.37 -5.20 -10.53
N ASN A 536 -0.92 -4.38 -9.58
CA ASN A 536 -1.51 -4.37 -8.25
C ASN A 536 -2.93 -3.80 -8.34
N ASP A 537 -3.78 -4.19 -7.43
CA ASP A 537 -5.06 -3.53 -7.21
C ASP A 537 -4.83 -2.27 -6.37
N LEU A 538 -5.42 -1.15 -6.81
CA LEU A 538 -5.19 0.18 -6.23
C LEU A 538 -5.61 0.30 -4.76
N PHE A 539 -6.46 -0.60 -4.27
CA PHE A 539 -7.11 -0.45 -2.97
C PHE A 539 -6.78 -1.58 -1.99
N THR A 540 -6.36 -2.73 -2.51
CA THR A 540 -5.95 -3.88 -1.68
C THR A 540 -4.45 -4.11 -1.68
N GLY A 541 -3.71 -3.54 -2.64
CA GLY A 541 -2.28 -3.76 -2.83
C GLY A 541 -1.93 -5.19 -3.27
N GLN A 542 -2.93 -6.05 -3.46
CA GLN A 542 -2.75 -7.42 -3.92
C GLN A 542 -2.68 -7.49 -5.45
N PRO A 543 -2.11 -8.55 -6.03
CA PRO A 543 -2.18 -8.77 -7.47
C PRO A 543 -3.64 -8.81 -7.95
N SER A 544 -3.97 -7.96 -8.92
CA SER A 544 -5.35 -7.74 -9.39
C SER A 544 -5.83 -8.82 -10.38
N ASN A 545 -4.95 -9.70 -10.85
CA ASN A 545 -5.14 -10.54 -12.05
C ASN A 545 -5.35 -9.74 -13.34
N GLU A 546 -5.10 -8.43 -13.34
CA GLU A 546 -5.12 -7.59 -14.52
C GLU A 546 -3.73 -7.41 -15.11
N THR A 547 -3.66 -7.38 -16.44
CA THR A 547 -2.50 -6.92 -17.21
C THR A 547 -2.98 -5.90 -18.22
N VAL A 548 -2.10 -4.98 -18.63
CA VAL A 548 -2.38 -4.07 -19.75
C VAL A 548 -2.27 -4.83 -21.06
N ARG A 549 -3.27 -4.72 -21.93
CA ARG A 549 -3.34 -5.42 -23.21
C ARG A 549 -3.03 -4.48 -24.36
N ALA A 550 -2.58 -5.03 -25.49
CA ALA A 550 -2.34 -4.22 -26.69
C ALA A 550 -3.62 -3.50 -27.17
N SER A 551 -4.79 -4.13 -27.00
CA SER A 551 -6.09 -3.52 -27.28
C SER A 551 -6.38 -2.31 -26.39
N ASP A 552 -5.88 -2.29 -25.15
CA ASP A 552 -6.10 -1.17 -24.24
C ASP A 552 -5.35 0.07 -24.74
N CYS A 553 -4.18 -0.13 -25.37
CA CYS A 553 -3.41 0.95 -25.98
C CYS A 553 -4.06 1.53 -27.23
N ASP A 554 -4.85 0.73 -27.96
CA ASP A 554 -5.71 1.25 -29.03
C ASP A 554 -6.80 2.18 -28.45
N GLU A 555 -7.36 1.85 -27.30
CA GLU A 555 -8.35 2.70 -26.62
C GLU A 555 -7.73 3.99 -26.05
N VAL A 556 -6.52 3.91 -25.48
CA VAL A 556 -5.71 5.10 -25.11
C VAL A 556 -5.54 6.02 -26.31
N ALA A 557 -5.11 5.48 -27.46
CA ALA A 557 -4.93 6.29 -28.66
C ALA A 557 -6.24 6.95 -29.13
N LYS A 558 -7.37 6.24 -29.08
CA LYS A 558 -8.67 6.81 -29.44
C LYS A 558 -9.10 7.93 -28.49
N ALA A 559 -8.93 7.77 -27.17
CA ALA A 559 -9.30 8.81 -26.20
C ALA A 559 -8.50 10.10 -26.43
N MET A 560 -7.18 9.99 -26.69
CA MET A 560 -6.33 11.15 -26.98
C MET A 560 -6.75 11.86 -28.28
N VAL A 561 -7.23 11.12 -29.28
CA VAL A 561 -7.79 11.69 -30.51
C VAL A 561 -9.15 12.34 -30.25
N ALA A 562 -10.00 11.72 -29.43
CA ALA A 562 -11.34 12.20 -29.11
C ALA A 562 -11.30 13.61 -28.50
N VAL A 563 -10.39 13.84 -27.54
CA VAL A 563 -10.20 15.15 -26.88
C VAL A 563 -9.21 16.07 -27.59
N GLU A 564 -8.63 15.61 -28.71
CA GLU A 564 -7.74 16.39 -29.57
C GLU A 564 -6.41 16.79 -28.91
N MET A 565 -5.85 15.98 -28.01
CA MET A 565 -4.64 16.34 -27.23
C MET A 565 -3.42 16.70 -28.09
N LYS A 566 -3.32 16.14 -29.31
CA LYS A 566 -2.22 16.42 -30.25
C LYS A 566 -2.53 17.57 -31.22
N THR A 567 -3.71 18.17 -31.13
CA THR A 567 -4.12 19.31 -31.96
C THR A 567 -3.64 20.60 -31.29
N PRO A 568 -2.92 21.48 -32.00
CA PRO A 568 -2.56 22.79 -31.45
C PRO A 568 -3.80 23.67 -31.24
N PRO A 569 -3.88 24.47 -30.15
CA PRO A 569 -4.99 25.37 -29.88
C PRO A 569 -4.91 26.64 -30.75
N THR A 570 -5.04 26.46 -32.07
CA THR A 570 -4.87 27.55 -33.05
C THR A 570 -5.88 28.70 -32.87
N GLN A 571 -7.03 28.44 -32.27
CA GLN A 571 -8.03 29.45 -31.93
C GLN A 571 -7.52 30.50 -30.93
N CYS A 572 -6.48 30.18 -30.15
CA CYS A 572 -5.89 31.12 -29.21
C CYS A 572 -4.98 32.16 -29.86
N GLY A 573 -4.52 31.93 -31.11
CA GLY A 573 -3.68 32.88 -31.83
C GLY A 573 -2.42 33.29 -31.06
N TYR A 574 -1.80 32.34 -30.34
CA TYR A 574 -0.57 32.62 -29.59
C TYR A 574 0.54 33.08 -30.54
N GLU A 575 0.96 34.33 -30.43
CA GLU A 575 2.06 34.90 -31.21
C GLU A 575 3.38 34.79 -30.44
N PRO A 576 4.51 34.49 -31.12
CA PRO A 576 5.83 34.54 -30.48
C PRO A 576 6.09 35.93 -29.86
N MET A 577 6.55 35.97 -28.61
CA MET A 577 6.87 37.24 -27.94
C MET A 577 8.10 37.96 -28.54
N LEU A 578 8.93 37.25 -29.30
CA LEU A 578 10.10 37.82 -29.98
C LEU A 578 9.75 38.26 -31.39
N ASP A 579 10.24 39.45 -31.79
CA ASP A 579 10.15 39.92 -33.16
C ASP A 579 10.81 38.89 -34.08
N PRO A 580 10.09 38.27 -35.04
CA PRO A 580 10.68 37.34 -36.00
C PRO A 580 11.76 38.01 -36.88
N ASN A 581 11.88 39.34 -36.84
CA ASN A 581 12.94 40.12 -37.47
C ASN A 581 14.10 40.48 -36.53
N THR A 582 14.20 39.88 -35.34
CA THR A 582 15.34 40.07 -34.44
C THR A 582 16.62 39.68 -35.19
N PRO A 583 17.59 40.61 -35.38
CA PRO A 583 18.82 40.31 -36.10
C PRO A 583 19.56 39.15 -35.42
N PRO A 584 20.22 38.25 -36.18
CA PRO A 584 21.03 37.20 -35.58
C PRO A 584 22.06 37.80 -34.61
N LEU A 585 22.32 37.12 -33.48
CA LEU A 585 23.39 37.49 -32.56
C LEU A 585 24.68 37.67 -33.37
N CYS A 586 25.37 38.81 -33.16
CA CYS A 586 26.54 39.20 -33.94
C CYS A 586 27.56 38.05 -34.06
N GLU A 587 28.21 37.93 -35.22
CA GLU A 587 29.34 37.00 -35.44
C GLU A 587 30.35 37.12 -34.28
N GLY A 588 30.51 36.05 -33.51
CA GLY A 588 31.41 35.99 -32.34
C GLY A 588 30.76 35.78 -30.98
N ALA A 589 29.43 35.68 -30.88
CA ALA A 589 28.76 35.36 -29.60
C ALA A 589 29.16 33.99 -29.01
N ASP A 590 29.56 33.03 -29.86
CA ASP A 590 30.02 31.69 -29.46
C ASP A 590 31.33 31.72 -28.65
N LEU A 591 32.06 32.84 -28.65
CA LEU A 591 33.33 32.99 -27.93
C LEU A 591 33.17 33.35 -26.43
N PHE A 592 31.95 33.59 -25.96
CA PHE A 592 31.69 33.94 -24.56
C PHE A 592 31.13 32.77 -23.73
N TYR A 593 30.80 31.64 -24.35
CA TYR A 593 30.18 30.47 -23.70
C TYR A 593 30.99 29.17 -23.86
N SER A 594 32.30 29.26 -24.14
CA SER A 594 33.22 28.10 -24.10
C SER A 594 33.95 27.98 -22.77
#